data_AF-A0AAW0FC32-F1
#
_entry.id   AF-A0AAW0FC32-F1
#
_cell.length_a   1.000
_cell.length_b   1.000
_cell.length_c   1.000
_cell.angle_alpha   90.00
_cell.angle_beta   90.00
_cell.angle_gamma   90.00
#
_symmetry.space_group_name_H-M   'P 1'
#
loop_
_entity.id
_entity.type
_entity.pdbx_description
1 polymer ?
#
loop_
_entity_poly.entity_id
_entity_poly.type
_entity_poly.pdbx_seq_one_letter_code
_entity_poly.pdbx_strand_id
1 'polypeptide(L)'
;MWQEMSSGWVQARQDAVSKEEKGRSGKTMVMETKAQKRMQVQVLCWTEEGKQPMDFPLTSPRFPDFCLADHRVLCSILCLSDDNLYAETFIPSTGRWSYHSTSTIREVITNQVLLYRCLPSGVGKSLVDCPGLNQEVEKLRPRSSKRKQDHSDCAIPNVPIKILDDDDDNETPRKKIHSLVPSTPKTIRQRSLTPLVMSSPTPRPRRPSIQPLSFVKSRATSPDDVVFLAAPPPSQRQVGGTLSTTFGEASKPLCYRPWANDRPLYHGGK
;
A
#
# COMPACT_ATOMS: atom_id res chain seq x y z
N MET A 1 4.58 0.64 62.27
CA MET A 1 3.44 1.58 62.20
C MET A 1 3.12 1.81 60.73
N TRP A 2 1.98 1.30 60.26
CA TRP A 2 1.46 1.60 58.93
C TRP A 2 0.46 2.76 59.09
N GLN A 3 0.66 3.85 58.36
CA GLN A 3 -0.29 4.97 58.37
C GLN A 3 -1.54 4.58 57.59
N GLU A 4 -2.71 4.80 58.18
CA GLU A 4 -3.99 4.64 57.48
C GLU A 4 -4.04 5.63 56.31
N MET A 5 -4.19 5.10 55.09
CA MET A 5 -4.39 5.93 53.91
C MET A 5 -5.80 6.47 53.93
N SER A 6 -5.94 7.80 53.83
CA SER A 6 -7.26 8.43 53.77
C SER A 6 -8.02 8.01 52.50
N SER A 7 -9.34 7.95 52.58
CA SER A 7 -10.21 7.65 51.44
C SER A 7 -9.96 8.58 50.24
N GLY A 8 -9.64 9.86 50.52
CA GLY A 8 -9.26 10.83 49.50
C GLY A 8 -7.97 10.48 48.75
N TRP A 9 -6.99 9.84 49.40
CA TRP A 9 -5.77 9.39 48.74
C TRP A 9 -6.04 8.25 47.77
N VAL A 10 -6.87 7.27 48.16
CA VAL A 10 -7.25 6.14 47.31
C VAL A 10 -8.00 6.63 46.07
N GLN A 11 -8.94 7.56 46.24
CA GLN A 11 -9.72 8.12 45.14
C GLN A 11 -8.84 8.95 44.19
N ALA A 12 -7.98 9.82 44.72
CA ALA A 12 -7.02 10.57 43.91
C ALA A 12 -6.07 9.64 43.12
N ARG A 13 -5.70 8.49 43.70
CA ARG A 13 -4.87 7.49 43.02
C ARG A 13 -5.65 6.80 41.89
N GLN A 14 -6.91 6.43 42.10
CA GLN A 14 -7.77 5.84 41.07
C GLN A 14 -8.03 6.81 39.91
N ASP A 15 -8.25 8.09 40.21
CA ASP A 15 -8.44 9.13 39.21
C ASP A 15 -7.17 9.38 38.39
N ALA A 16 -6.01 9.38 39.04
CA ALA A 16 -4.71 9.51 38.37
C ALA A 16 -4.45 8.34 37.41
N VAL A 17 -4.73 7.09 37.83
CA VAL A 17 -4.60 5.90 36.99
C VAL A 17 -5.55 5.97 35.79
N SER A 18 -6.83 6.31 36.03
CA SER A 18 -7.84 6.43 34.97
C SER A 18 -7.45 7.51 33.95
N LYS A 19 -6.86 8.62 34.40
CA LYS A 19 -6.38 9.70 33.53
C LYS A 19 -5.16 9.28 32.71
N GLU A 20 -4.23 8.54 33.30
CA GLU A 20 -3.06 8.01 32.59
C GLU A 20 -3.46 6.97 31.54
N GLU A 21 -4.41 6.08 31.86
CA GLU A 21 -4.93 5.06 30.95
C GLU A 21 -5.62 5.67 29.73
N LYS A 22 -6.46 6.69 29.92
CA LYS A 22 -7.06 7.46 28.82
C LYS A 22 -5.99 8.12 27.94
N GLY A 23 -4.93 8.66 28.54
CA GLY A 23 -3.81 9.26 27.83
C GLY A 23 -2.96 8.26 27.03
N ARG A 24 -2.78 7.04 27.53
CA ARG A 24 -2.08 5.96 26.81
C ARG A 24 -2.91 5.41 25.67
N SER A 25 -4.20 5.15 25.89
CA SER A 25 -5.13 4.62 24.88
C SER A 25 -5.19 5.54 23.64
N GLY A 26 -5.31 6.85 23.84
CA GLY A 26 -5.35 7.81 22.73
C GLY A 26 -4.07 7.84 21.89
N LYS A 27 -2.88 7.76 22.52
CA LYS A 27 -1.60 7.72 21.80
C LYS A 27 -1.43 6.42 21.00
N THR A 28 -1.83 5.30 21.57
CA THR A 28 -1.80 3.99 20.89
C THR A 28 -2.72 4.01 19.67
N MET A 29 -3.95 4.50 19.83
CA MET A 29 -4.93 4.60 18.74
C MET A 29 -4.44 5.48 17.58
N VAL A 30 -3.82 6.63 17.88
CA VAL A 30 -3.26 7.53 16.84
C VAL A 30 -2.08 6.86 16.10
N MET A 31 -1.20 6.18 16.83
CA MET A 31 -0.06 5.48 16.22
C MET A 31 -0.51 4.31 15.35
N GLU A 32 -1.49 3.53 15.80
CA GLU A 32 -2.10 2.43 15.05
C GLU A 32 -2.81 2.93 13.78
N THR A 33 -3.60 4.00 13.90
CA THR A 33 -4.26 4.63 12.73
C THR A 33 -3.23 5.11 11.71
N LYS A 34 -2.10 5.67 12.17
CA LYS A 34 -1.02 6.12 11.29
C LYS A 34 -0.27 4.95 10.65
N ALA A 35 -0.10 3.84 11.37
CA ALA A 35 0.48 2.61 10.82
C ALA A 35 -0.43 2.01 9.74
N GLN A 36 -1.74 1.92 9.99
CA GLN A 36 -2.71 1.41 9.04
C GLN A 36 -2.75 2.23 7.74
N LYS A 37 -2.71 3.57 7.85
CA LYS A 37 -2.60 4.45 6.68
C LYS A 37 -1.33 4.22 5.86
N ARG A 38 -0.22 3.82 6.50
CA ARG A 38 1.03 3.54 5.77
C ARG A 38 0.98 2.26 4.94
N MET A 39 0.09 1.34 5.32
CA MET A 39 -0.12 0.05 4.66
C MET A 39 -1.13 0.14 3.50
N GLN A 40 -1.75 1.31 3.30
CA GLN A 40 -2.72 1.52 2.23
C GLN A 40 -2.00 1.73 0.89
N VAL A 41 -2.44 0.97 -0.11
CA VAL A 41 -1.98 0.99 -1.50
C VAL A 41 -3.19 1.24 -2.37
N GLN A 42 -3.07 2.14 -3.34
CA GLN A 42 -4.13 2.39 -4.32
C GLN A 42 -3.84 1.58 -5.57
N VAL A 43 -4.82 0.83 -6.08
CA VAL A 43 -4.67 0.07 -7.32
C VAL A 43 -5.66 0.58 -8.35
N LEU A 44 -5.17 1.04 -9.49
CA LEU A 44 -5.98 1.37 -10.65
C LEU A 44 -5.87 0.23 -11.67
N CYS A 45 -7.01 -0.30 -12.13
CA CYS A 45 -7.01 -1.33 -13.16
C CYS A 45 -7.90 -1.05 -14.36
N TRP A 46 -7.37 -1.33 -15.55
CA TRP A 46 -8.13 -1.38 -16.80
C TRP A 46 -8.49 -2.82 -17.12
N THR A 47 -9.78 -3.15 -17.16
CA THR A 47 -10.28 -4.49 -17.51
C THR A 47 -10.62 -4.63 -18.99
N GLU A 48 -10.94 -3.51 -19.64
CA GLU A 48 -11.38 -3.46 -21.03
C GLU A 48 -10.76 -2.26 -21.76
N GLU A 49 -10.67 -2.36 -23.07
CA GLU A 49 -10.12 -1.32 -23.93
C GLU A 49 -11.06 -0.10 -24.02
N GLY A 50 -10.48 1.11 -23.98
CA GLY A 50 -11.25 2.36 -24.09
C GLY A 50 -12.12 2.70 -22.88
N LYS A 51 -12.06 1.92 -21.79
CA LYS A 51 -12.79 2.19 -20.54
C LYS A 51 -11.93 2.86 -19.48
N GLN A 52 -12.57 3.66 -18.62
CA GLN A 52 -11.90 4.29 -17.48
C GLN A 52 -11.40 3.24 -16.48
N PRO A 53 -10.27 3.49 -15.78
CA PRO A 53 -9.78 2.56 -14.77
C PRO A 53 -10.73 2.50 -13.57
N MET A 54 -10.81 1.32 -12.97
CA MET A 54 -11.45 1.12 -11.67
C MET A 54 -10.43 1.30 -10.55
N ASP A 55 -10.84 1.94 -9.44
CA ASP A 55 -9.99 2.26 -8.30
C ASP A 55 -10.28 1.35 -7.10
N PHE A 56 -9.23 0.73 -6.56
CA PHE A 56 -9.26 -0.18 -5.44
C PHE A 56 -8.31 0.29 -4.33
N PRO A 57 -8.83 0.86 -3.24
CA PRO A 57 -8.05 1.08 -2.04
C PRO A 57 -7.83 -0.26 -1.33
N LEU A 58 -6.59 -0.73 -1.30
CA LEU A 58 -6.21 -1.98 -0.66
C LEU A 58 -5.31 -1.72 0.54
N THR A 59 -5.38 -2.60 1.54
CA THR A 59 -4.43 -2.60 2.66
C THR A 59 -3.53 -3.82 2.52
N SER A 60 -2.23 -3.61 2.32
CA SER A 60 -1.29 -4.75 2.22
C SER A 60 -1.06 -5.36 3.61
N PRO A 61 -1.26 -6.68 3.79
CA PRO A 61 -0.98 -7.35 5.05
C PRO A 61 0.52 -7.44 5.37
N ARG A 62 1.39 -7.31 4.35
CA ARG A 62 2.84 -7.53 4.45
C ARG A 62 3.67 -6.32 4.04
N PHE A 63 3.15 -5.11 4.23
CA PHE A 63 3.83 -3.87 3.85
C PHE A 63 5.31 -3.82 4.32
N PRO A 64 6.28 -3.47 3.44
CA PRO A 64 6.12 -2.88 2.11
C PRO A 64 5.93 -3.88 0.98
N ASP A 65 5.82 -5.18 1.26
CA ASP A 65 5.61 -6.19 0.25
C ASP A 65 4.14 -6.22 -0.17
N PHE A 66 3.89 -6.09 -1.48
CA PHE A 66 2.60 -6.23 -2.11
C PHE A 66 2.60 -7.47 -2.99
N CYS A 67 1.64 -8.36 -2.78
CA CYS A 67 1.44 -9.57 -3.55
C CYS A 67 -0.01 -9.63 -4.02
N LEU A 68 -0.24 -9.88 -5.30
CA LEU A 68 -1.59 -9.88 -5.86
C LEU A 68 -2.44 -11.03 -5.27
N ALA A 69 -1.81 -12.18 -4.98
CA ALA A 69 -2.45 -13.34 -4.36
C ALA A 69 -3.08 -13.05 -2.99
N ASP A 70 -2.62 -12.02 -2.28
CA ASP A 70 -3.18 -11.60 -1.00
C ASP A 70 -4.55 -10.89 -1.17
N HIS A 71 -4.91 -10.54 -2.42
CA HIS A 71 -6.09 -9.73 -2.76
C HIS A 71 -7.00 -10.45 -3.77
N ARG A 72 -7.72 -11.49 -3.31
CA ARG A 72 -8.59 -12.33 -4.16
C ARG A 72 -9.61 -11.55 -5.00
N VAL A 73 -10.23 -10.51 -4.43
CA VAL A 73 -11.19 -9.66 -5.15
C VAL A 73 -10.54 -8.98 -6.35
N LEU A 74 -9.32 -8.46 -6.19
CA LEU A 74 -8.57 -7.86 -7.28
C LEU A 74 -8.19 -8.89 -8.34
N CYS A 75 -7.79 -10.11 -7.94
CA CYS A 75 -7.53 -11.20 -8.88
C CYS A 75 -8.76 -11.53 -9.73
N SER A 76 -9.95 -11.63 -9.13
CA SER A 76 -11.19 -11.88 -9.86
C SER A 76 -11.52 -10.78 -10.86
N ILE A 77 -11.28 -9.52 -10.50
CA ILE A 77 -11.52 -8.36 -11.37
C ILE A 77 -10.55 -8.31 -12.55
N LEU A 78 -9.29 -8.69 -12.31
CA LEU A 78 -8.28 -8.85 -13.35
C LEU A 78 -8.43 -10.15 -14.15
N CYS A 79 -9.54 -10.88 -13.97
CA CYS A 79 -9.85 -12.16 -14.61
C CYS A 79 -8.71 -13.19 -14.46
N LEU A 80 -8.02 -13.17 -13.32
CA LEU A 80 -6.94 -14.12 -13.04
C LEU A 80 -7.54 -15.41 -12.50
N SER A 81 -7.46 -16.45 -13.33
CA SER A 81 -7.81 -17.83 -13.01
C SER A 81 -6.55 -18.66 -12.79
N ASP A 82 -6.71 -19.92 -12.38
CA ASP A 82 -5.59 -20.86 -12.25
C ASP A 82 -4.83 -21.05 -13.58
N ASP A 83 -5.52 -20.88 -14.71
CA ASP A 83 -4.94 -20.95 -16.06
C ASP A 83 -4.32 -19.61 -16.51
N ASN A 84 -4.80 -18.48 -15.98
CA ASN A 84 -4.40 -17.12 -16.37
C ASN A 84 -3.79 -16.40 -15.17
N LEU A 85 -2.55 -16.76 -14.84
CA LEU A 85 -1.88 -16.30 -13.62
C LEU A 85 -1.20 -14.93 -13.75
N TYR A 86 -1.27 -14.29 -14.92
CA TYR A 86 -0.50 -13.08 -15.21
C TYR A 86 -1.40 -11.87 -15.45
N ALA A 87 -0.98 -10.74 -14.88
CA ALA A 87 -1.48 -9.41 -15.21
C ALA A 87 -0.32 -8.53 -15.67
N GLU A 88 -0.60 -7.50 -16.45
CA GLU A 88 0.41 -6.49 -16.74
C GLU A 88 0.35 -5.39 -15.72
N THR A 89 1.52 -4.95 -15.26
CA THR A 89 1.66 -3.78 -14.40
C THR A 89 2.61 -2.77 -14.99
N PHE A 90 2.29 -1.50 -14.81
CA PHE A 90 3.15 -0.42 -15.26
C PHE A 90 4.32 -0.24 -14.29
N ILE A 91 5.53 -0.13 -14.84
CA ILE A 91 6.74 0.18 -14.08
C ILE A 91 7.13 1.64 -14.37
N PRO A 92 6.91 2.57 -13.42
CA PRO A 92 7.17 3.99 -13.64
C PRO A 92 8.63 4.30 -14.00
N SER A 93 9.59 3.54 -13.46
CA SER A 93 11.01 3.76 -13.71
C SER A 93 11.43 3.44 -15.14
N THR A 94 10.78 2.47 -15.80
CA THR A 94 11.07 2.09 -17.19
C THR A 94 10.10 2.69 -18.18
N GLY A 95 8.95 3.19 -17.72
CA GLY A 95 7.87 3.66 -18.56
C GLY A 95 7.23 2.54 -19.40
N ARG A 96 7.36 1.28 -18.96
CA ARG A 96 6.89 0.10 -19.69
C ARG A 96 5.99 -0.77 -18.84
N TRP A 97 5.11 -1.51 -19.51
CA TRP A 97 4.34 -2.59 -18.91
C TRP A 97 5.22 -3.83 -18.73
N SER A 98 5.00 -4.56 -17.64
CA SER A 98 5.68 -5.81 -17.33
C SER A 98 4.68 -6.84 -16.83
N TYR A 99 4.89 -8.11 -17.21
CA TYR A 99 4.06 -9.22 -16.76
C TYR A 99 4.39 -9.59 -15.31
N HIS A 100 3.36 -9.66 -14.48
CA HIS A 100 3.46 -10.02 -13.08
C HIS A 100 2.52 -11.20 -12.81
N SER A 101 3.06 -12.25 -12.21
CA SER A 101 2.23 -13.35 -11.73
C SER A 101 1.47 -12.95 -10.46
N THR A 102 0.42 -13.69 -10.11
CA THR A 102 -0.28 -13.55 -8.83
C THR A 102 0.64 -13.69 -7.61
N SER A 103 1.69 -14.51 -7.73
CA SER A 103 2.70 -14.76 -6.70
C SER A 103 3.87 -13.78 -6.69
N THR A 104 3.94 -12.86 -7.65
CA THR A 104 5.05 -11.89 -7.74
C THR A 104 4.94 -10.89 -6.59
N ILE A 105 6.00 -10.79 -5.79
CA ILE A 105 6.11 -9.81 -4.70
C ILE A 105 6.71 -8.52 -5.25
N ARG A 106 6.11 -7.39 -4.90
CA ARG A 106 6.60 -6.04 -5.22
C ARG A 106 6.79 -5.23 -3.96
N GLU A 107 7.90 -4.52 -3.89
CA GLU A 107 8.07 -3.50 -2.86
C GLU A 107 7.26 -2.25 -3.25
N VAL A 108 6.41 -1.77 -2.34
CA VAL A 108 5.59 -0.59 -2.52
C VAL A 108 5.88 0.47 -1.46
N ILE A 109 5.76 1.72 -1.86
CA ILE A 109 5.90 2.87 -0.99
C ILE A 109 4.50 3.28 -0.47
N THR A 110 4.44 3.87 0.73
CA THR A 110 3.18 4.41 1.28
C THR A 110 2.47 5.34 0.29
N ASN A 111 1.16 5.14 0.10
CA ASN A 111 0.32 5.89 -0.85
C ASN A 111 0.76 5.78 -2.33
N GLN A 112 1.52 4.75 -2.69
CA GLN A 112 1.83 4.49 -4.09
C GLN A 112 0.59 4.00 -4.84
N VAL A 113 0.40 4.53 -6.05
CA VAL A 113 -0.61 4.02 -6.98
C VAL A 113 0.02 2.94 -7.85
N LEU A 114 -0.56 1.75 -7.86
CA LEU A 114 -0.19 0.67 -8.76
C LEU A 114 -1.14 0.64 -9.95
N LEU A 115 -0.59 0.62 -11.16
CA LEU A 115 -1.37 0.55 -12.38
C LEU A 115 -1.32 -0.88 -12.91
N TYR A 116 -2.48 -1.48 -13.12
CA TYR A 116 -2.65 -2.81 -13.67
C TYR A 116 -3.54 -2.77 -14.90
N ARG A 117 -3.36 -3.72 -15.80
CA ARG A 117 -4.35 -3.99 -16.85
C ARG A 117 -4.56 -5.49 -17.01
N CYS A 118 -5.79 -5.84 -17.32
CA CYS A 118 -6.19 -7.22 -17.56
C CYS A 118 -5.61 -7.72 -18.89
N LEU A 119 -5.31 -9.01 -18.92
CA LEU A 119 -5.00 -9.76 -20.14
C LEU A 119 -6.22 -10.66 -20.41
N PRO A 120 -7.12 -10.31 -21.36
CA PRO A 120 -8.39 -11.03 -21.55
C PRO A 120 -8.27 -12.54 -21.76
N SER A 121 -7.11 -13.02 -22.22
CA SER A 121 -6.80 -14.46 -22.37
C SER A 121 -5.58 -14.92 -21.58
N GLY A 122 -5.15 -14.18 -20.55
CA GLY A 122 -3.99 -14.44 -19.68
C GLY A 122 -2.61 -14.35 -20.35
N VAL A 123 -2.55 -14.59 -21.67
CA VAL A 123 -1.34 -14.50 -22.51
C VAL A 123 -1.65 -13.72 -23.82
N GLY A 124 -2.77 -13.00 -23.83
CA GLY A 124 -3.32 -12.35 -25.01
C GLY A 124 -2.68 -11.02 -25.39
N LYS A 125 -3.28 -10.39 -26.41
CA LYS A 125 -2.96 -9.01 -26.79
C LYS A 125 -3.23 -8.09 -25.60
N SER A 126 -2.22 -7.32 -25.23
CA SER A 126 -2.35 -6.25 -24.27
C SER A 126 -3.39 -5.23 -24.72
N LEU A 127 -4.11 -4.63 -23.75
CA LEU A 127 -4.98 -3.49 -24.03
C LEU A 127 -4.13 -2.34 -24.60
N VAL A 128 -4.49 -1.83 -25.77
CA VAL A 128 -3.74 -0.77 -26.45
C VAL A 128 -4.24 0.59 -25.97
N ASP A 129 -5.56 0.76 -25.87
CA ASP A 129 -6.19 1.98 -25.37
C ASP A 129 -6.55 1.90 -23.87
N CYS A 130 -5.79 2.64 -23.05
CA CYS A 130 -6.03 2.82 -21.63
C CYS A 130 -6.25 4.32 -21.35
N PRO A 131 -7.50 4.82 -21.42
CA PRO A 131 -7.76 6.24 -21.23
C PRO A 131 -7.35 6.68 -19.82
N GLY A 132 -6.79 7.90 -19.71
CA GLY A 132 -6.30 8.45 -18.46
C GLY A 132 -4.90 7.96 -18.03
N LEU A 133 -4.34 6.93 -18.67
CA LEU A 133 -3.03 6.36 -18.30
C LEU A 133 -1.94 7.43 -18.22
N ASN A 134 -1.83 8.31 -19.21
CA ASN A 134 -0.80 9.36 -19.24
C ASN A 134 -0.91 10.32 -18.04
N GLN A 135 -2.13 10.61 -17.58
CA GLN A 135 -2.36 11.48 -16.42
C GLN A 135 -1.91 10.80 -15.13
N GLU A 136 -2.21 9.51 -14.97
CA GLU A 136 -1.79 8.72 -13.81
C GLU A 136 -0.28 8.50 -13.78
N VAL A 137 0.33 8.22 -14.94
CA VAL A 137 1.78 8.10 -15.07
C VAL A 137 2.48 9.41 -14.72
N GLU A 138 1.92 10.55 -15.11
CA GLU A 138 2.46 11.86 -14.73
C GLU A 138 2.40 12.10 -13.21
N LYS A 139 1.31 11.67 -12.54
CA LYS A 139 1.21 11.74 -11.07
C LYS A 139 2.22 10.84 -10.36
N LEU A 140 2.58 9.71 -10.98
CA LEU A 140 3.56 8.75 -10.46
C LEU A 140 5.02 9.18 -10.67
N ARG A 141 5.28 10.12 -11.58
CA ARG A 141 6.63 10.65 -11.73
C ARG A 141 7.04 11.28 -10.40
N PRO A 142 8.24 10.96 -9.88
CA PRO A 142 8.79 11.69 -8.76
C PRO A 142 8.71 13.16 -9.14
N ARG A 143 7.85 13.92 -8.44
CA ARG A 143 7.88 15.37 -8.56
C ARG A 143 9.28 15.71 -8.14
N SER A 144 10.15 15.98 -9.13
CA SER A 144 11.45 16.58 -8.86
C SER A 144 11.08 17.74 -7.98
N SER A 145 11.41 17.63 -6.69
CA SER A 145 11.10 18.68 -5.74
C SER A 145 11.80 19.84 -6.40
N LYS A 146 11.02 20.76 -6.99
CA LYS A 146 11.50 22.05 -7.46
C LYS A 146 12.05 22.61 -6.18
N ARG A 147 13.35 22.34 -5.96
CA ARG A 147 14.17 22.93 -4.94
C ARG A 147 13.81 24.37 -5.17
N LYS A 148 13.12 24.99 -4.21
CA LYS A 148 12.90 26.42 -4.24
C LYS A 148 14.28 26.95 -4.58
N GLN A 149 14.41 27.38 -5.83
CA GLN A 149 15.55 28.12 -6.26
C GLN A 149 15.30 29.37 -5.45
N ASP A 150 15.92 29.41 -4.27
CA ASP A 150 15.93 30.59 -3.44
C ASP A 150 16.27 31.69 -4.43
N HIS A 151 15.29 32.58 -4.64
CA HIS A 151 15.54 33.85 -5.28
C HIS A 151 16.51 34.57 -4.35
N SER A 152 17.79 34.21 -4.44
CA SER A 152 18.90 35.04 -4.04
C SER A 152 19.13 36.08 -5.14
N ASP A 153 18.07 36.80 -5.49
CA ASP A 153 18.20 38.11 -6.09
C ASP A 153 17.71 39.10 -5.05
N CYS A 154 18.66 39.46 -4.19
CA CYS A 154 18.66 40.71 -3.46
C CYS A 154 18.48 41.86 -4.46
N ALA A 155 17.24 42.24 -4.72
CA ALA A 155 16.91 43.57 -5.18
C ALA A 155 15.72 44.05 -4.35
N ILE A 156 16.06 44.75 -3.27
CA ILE A 156 15.15 45.58 -2.49
C ILE A 156 14.67 46.71 -3.40
N PRO A 157 13.35 46.91 -3.56
CA PRO A 157 12.86 48.27 -3.55
C PRO A 157 12.03 48.50 -2.29
N ASN A 158 12.51 49.43 -1.47
CA ASN A 158 11.84 50.00 -0.31
C ASN A 158 10.37 50.29 -0.61
N VAL A 159 9.46 49.67 0.13
CA VAL A 159 8.10 50.19 0.29
C VAL A 159 7.83 50.29 1.80
N PRO A 160 7.47 51.49 2.31
CA PRO A 160 7.19 51.69 3.73
C PRO A 160 5.86 51.02 4.09
N ILE A 161 5.93 50.04 4.98
CA ILE A 161 4.76 49.39 5.58
C ILE A 161 4.20 50.35 6.64
N LYS A 162 3.00 50.89 6.39
CA LYS A 162 2.18 51.51 7.43
C LYS A 162 1.56 50.39 8.26
N ILE A 163 1.99 50.32 9.53
CA ILE A 163 1.36 49.54 10.57
C ILE A 163 0.01 50.19 10.86
N LEU A 164 -1.07 49.43 10.67
CA LEU A 164 -2.37 49.74 11.22
C LEU A 164 -2.57 48.78 12.39
N ASP A 165 -2.61 49.36 13.58
CA ASP A 165 -3.05 48.75 14.82
C ASP A 165 -4.55 48.41 14.71
N ASP A 166 -4.89 47.14 14.93
CA ASP A 166 -6.24 46.70 15.26
C ASP A 166 -6.15 46.03 16.64
N ASP A 167 -6.60 46.79 17.64
CA ASP A 167 -6.91 46.34 18.99
C ASP A 167 -8.06 45.33 18.96
N ASP A 168 -7.83 44.10 19.42
CA ASP A 168 -8.91 43.22 19.89
C ASP A 168 -8.45 42.49 21.15
N ASP A 169 -8.87 43.06 22.28
CA ASP A 169 -8.72 42.54 23.63
C ASP A 169 -9.59 41.28 23.82
N ASN A 170 -8.96 40.11 23.94
CA ASN A 170 -9.58 38.98 24.63
C ASN A 170 -8.56 38.18 25.44
N GLU A 171 -8.22 38.75 26.59
CA GLU A 171 -7.40 38.11 27.62
C GLU A 171 -8.08 36.86 28.20
N THR A 172 -7.49 35.69 27.96
CA THR A 172 -7.62 34.54 28.87
C THR A 172 -6.27 34.26 29.51
N PRO A 173 -6.16 34.19 30.86
CA PRO A 173 -4.87 34.13 31.54
C PRO A 173 -4.27 32.72 31.46
N ARG A 174 -3.33 32.52 30.53
CA ARG A 174 -2.45 31.34 30.53
C ARG A 174 -1.29 31.56 31.49
N LYS A 175 -1.34 30.87 32.64
CA LYS A 175 -0.24 30.74 33.61
C LYS A 175 1.03 30.25 32.91
N LYS A 176 2.01 31.15 32.81
CA LYS A 176 3.34 30.94 32.23
C LYS A 176 4.24 30.30 33.30
N ILE A 177 4.29 28.97 33.34
CA ILE A 177 5.30 28.26 34.14
C ILE A 177 6.59 28.23 33.31
N HIS A 178 7.53 29.11 33.69
CA HIS A 178 8.89 29.10 33.18
C HIS A 178 9.63 27.86 33.72
N SER A 179 9.66 26.76 32.95
CA SER A 179 10.61 25.68 33.21
C SER A 179 11.95 26.02 32.55
N LEU A 180 12.91 26.44 33.38
CA LEU A 180 14.32 26.49 33.05
C LEU A 180 14.82 25.06 32.83
N VAL A 181 15.04 24.68 31.56
CA VAL A 181 15.77 23.46 31.21
C VAL A 181 17.15 23.87 30.69
N PRO A 182 18.25 23.39 31.29
CA PRO A 182 19.59 23.68 30.81
C PRO A 182 19.86 22.97 29.48
N SER A 183 20.32 23.76 28.52
CA SER A 183 20.78 23.34 27.19
C SER A 183 22.06 22.50 27.30
N THR A 184 21.97 21.23 26.90
CA THR A 184 23.15 20.38 26.73
C THR A 184 23.92 20.76 25.45
N PRO A 185 25.27 20.78 25.48
CA PRO A 185 26.08 21.14 24.32
C PRO A 185 26.02 20.07 23.22
N LYS A 186 25.94 20.54 21.97
CA LYS A 186 26.01 19.71 20.75
C LYS A 186 27.44 19.18 20.56
N THR A 187 27.65 17.89 20.78
CA THR A 187 28.85 17.16 20.36
C THR A 187 28.96 17.16 18.84
N ILE A 188 29.89 17.97 18.32
CA ILE A 188 30.36 17.92 16.93
C ILE A 188 31.04 16.57 16.73
N ARG A 189 30.37 15.69 15.98
CA ARG A 189 30.92 14.40 15.56
C ARG A 189 31.75 14.64 14.30
N GLN A 190 33.08 14.69 14.46
CA GLN A 190 34.02 14.72 13.34
C GLN A 190 33.77 13.51 12.43
N ARG A 191 33.53 13.78 11.14
CA ARG A 191 33.46 12.76 10.09
C ARG A 191 34.89 12.37 9.73
N SER A 192 35.30 11.17 10.11
CA SER A 192 36.50 10.52 9.59
C SER A 192 36.29 10.19 8.12
N LEU A 193 37.17 10.72 7.26
CA LEU A 193 37.25 10.41 5.84
C LEU A 193 37.78 8.98 5.66
N THR A 194 36.98 8.09 5.12
CA THR A 194 37.43 6.77 4.65
C THR A 194 38.02 6.88 3.24
N PRO A 195 39.20 6.30 2.98
CA PRO A 195 39.84 6.33 1.67
C PRO A 195 39.08 5.46 0.64
N LEU A 196 38.91 6.01 -0.56
CA LEU A 196 38.41 5.33 -1.75
C LEU A 196 39.41 4.24 -2.19
N VAL A 197 39.05 2.97 -1.98
CA VAL A 197 39.71 1.84 -2.62
C VAL A 197 39.19 1.73 -4.06
N MET A 198 40.06 2.04 -5.02
CA MET A 198 39.78 1.86 -6.45
C MET A 198 39.84 0.37 -6.78
N SER A 199 38.69 -0.27 -6.94
CA SER A 199 38.59 -1.64 -7.42
C SER A 199 38.80 -1.69 -8.94
N SER A 200 39.86 -2.38 -9.36
CA SER A 200 40.23 -2.62 -10.75
C SER A 200 39.12 -3.32 -11.55
N PRO A 201 38.99 -3.05 -12.86
CA PRO A 201 37.99 -3.66 -13.71
C PRO A 201 38.28 -5.14 -13.98
N THR A 202 37.39 -6.02 -13.53
CA THR A 202 37.42 -7.45 -13.83
C THR A 202 37.06 -7.69 -15.31
N PRO A 203 37.85 -8.48 -16.07
CA PRO A 203 37.56 -8.77 -17.47
C PRO A 203 36.28 -9.60 -17.61
N ARG A 204 35.38 -9.13 -18.49
CA ARG A 204 34.07 -9.73 -18.77
C ARG A 204 34.25 -11.04 -19.56
N PRO A 205 33.63 -12.17 -19.15
CA PRO A 205 33.69 -13.41 -19.91
C PRO A 205 32.95 -13.24 -21.25
N ARG A 206 33.62 -13.65 -22.33
CA ARG A 206 33.07 -13.64 -23.70
C ARG A 206 31.89 -14.61 -23.79
N ARG A 207 30.76 -14.10 -24.26
CA ARG A 207 29.52 -14.86 -24.48
C ARG A 207 29.71 -15.85 -25.65
N PRO A 208 29.31 -17.12 -25.52
CA PRO A 208 29.35 -18.05 -26.65
C PRO A 208 28.36 -17.62 -27.74
N SER A 209 28.83 -17.65 -28.98
CA SER A 209 28.07 -17.40 -30.19
C SER A 209 27.03 -18.51 -30.38
N ILE A 210 25.74 -18.17 -30.25
CA ILE A 210 24.63 -19.08 -30.53
C ILE A 210 24.38 -19.02 -32.03
N GLN A 211 24.61 -20.13 -32.73
CA GLN A 211 24.24 -20.27 -34.14
C GLN A 211 22.71 -20.39 -34.29
N PRO A 212 22.13 -19.85 -35.39
CA PRO A 212 20.70 -19.93 -35.64
C PRO A 212 20.29 -21.36 -36.02
N LEU A 213 19.37 -21.93 -35.24
CA LEU A 213 18.65 -23.17 -35.57
C LEU A 213 17.76 -22.90 -36.79
N SER A 214 18.02 -23.64 -37.86
CA SER A 214 17.21 -23.66 -39.08
C SER A 214 15.81 -24.20 -38.77
N PHE A 215 14.80 -23.36 -39.02
CA PHE A 215 13.38 -23.70 -38.89
C PHE A 215 13.00 -24.77 -39.92
N VAL A 216 12.69 -25.97 -39.45
CA VAL A 216 12.11 -27.03 -40.27
C VAL A 216 10.65 -26.69 -40.54
N LYS A 217 10.34 -26.45 -41.81
CA LYS A 217 9.01 -26.12 -42.33
C LYS A 217 8.22 -27.42 -42.45
N SER A 218 7.46 -27.77 -41.42
CA SER A 218 6.55 -28.92 -41.48
C SER A 218 5.28 -28.56 -42.25
N ARG A 219 4.98 -29.47 -43.17
CA ARG A 219 4.06 -29.40 -44.30
C ARG A 219 2.62 -29.66 -43.85
N ALA A 220 1.68 -28.99 -44.50
CA ALA A 220 0.24 -29.16 -44.32
C ALA A 220 -0.27 -30.54 -44.75
N THR A 221 -1.23 -31.06 -43.99
CA THR A 221 -2.23 -32.10 -44.35
C THR A 221 -3.54 -31.64 -43.74
N SER A 222 -4.36 -30.96 -44.54
CA SER A 222 -5.64 -31.44 -45.13
C SER A 222 -6.80 -31.52 -44.12
N PRO A 223 -7.95 -30.89 -44.41
CA PRO A 223 -9.16 -30.95 -43.61
C PRO A 223 -10.02 -32.13 -44.07
N ASP A 224 -10.52 -32.93 -43.13
CA ASP A 224 -11.64 -33.84 -43.40
C ASP A 224 -12.77 -33.57 -42.42
N ASP A 225 -13.94 -33.50 -43.04
CA ASP A 225 -15.28 -33.32 -42.52
C ASP A 225 -15.58 -34.14 -41.26
N VAL A 226 -16.08 -33.45 -40.23
CA VAL A 226 -17.02 -34.09 -39.30
C VAL A 226 -18.23 -33.19 -39.14
N VAL A 227 -19.22 -33.46 -39.99
CA VAL A 227 -20.60 -33.02 -39.87
C VAL A 227 -21.16 -33.61 -38.58
N PHE A 228 -21.38 -32.79 -37.54
CA PHE A 228 -22.22 -33.19 -36.41
C PHE A 228 -23.57 -32.49 -36.50
N LEU A 229 -24.59 -33.35 -36.59
CA LEU A 229 -26.00 -33.08 -36.75
C LEU A 229 -26.57 -32.20 -35.64
N ALA A 230 -27.40 -31.26 -36.06
CA ALA A 230 -28.30 -30.47 -35.22
C ALA A 230 -29.48 -31.33 -34.69
N ALA A 231 -29.92 -30.99 -33.46
CA ALA A 231 -31.32 -30.93 -32.94
C ALA A 231 -31.40 -31.38 -31.46
N PRO A 232 -32.43 -31.00 -30.67
CA PRO A 232 -33.34 -29.84 -30.69
C PRO A 232 -33.43 -29.11 -29.30
N PRO A 233 -34.09 -27.93 -29.18
CA PRO A 233 -34.69 -27.44 -27.93
C PRO A 233 -36.19 -27.87 -27.88
N PRO A 234 -37.02 -27.56 -26.85
CA PRO A 234 -36.81 -27.11 -25.46
C PRO A 234 -37.54 -28.02 -24.44
N SER A 235 -37.36 -27.81 -23.14
CA SER A 235 -38.34 -28.23 -22.12
C SER A 235 -38.30 -27.32 -20.90
N GLN A 236 -39.26 -26.40 -20.86
CA GLN A 236 -39.73 -25.75 -19.63
C GLN A 236 -40.14 -26.83 -18.62
N ARG A 237 -39.49 -26.85 -17.46
CA ARG A 237 -40.08 -27.36 -16.23
C ARG A 237 -40.21 -26.22 -15.24
N GLN A 238 -41.40 -25.63 -15.18
CA GLN A 238 -41.88 -25.01 -13.96
C GLN A 238 -42.15 -26.13 -12.95
N VAL A 239 -41.50 -26.07 -11.80
CA VAL A 239 -42.03 -26.68 -10.58
C VAL A 239 -41.82 -25.67 -9.47
N GLY A 240 -42.94 -25.14 -8.97
CA GLY A 240 -42.97 -24.26 -7.82
C GLY A 240 -42.48 -24.99 -6.58
N GLY A 241 -41.62 -24.32 -5.82
CA GLY A 241 -41.21 -24.72 -4.48
C GLY A 241 -41.28 -23.50 -3.58
N THR A 242 -42.48 -23.20 -3.09
CA THR A 242 -42.67 -22.34 -1.91
C THR A 242 -42.13 -23.08 -0.70
N LEU A 243 -41.00 -22.64 -0.16
CA LEU A 243 -40.59 -23.02 1.19
C LEU A 243 -40.41 -21.76 2.03
N SER A 244 -41.41 -21.56 2.90
CA SER A 244 -41.37 -20.72 4.08
C SER A 244 -40.06 -20.92 4.83
N THR A 245 -39.33 -19.85 5.10
CA THR A 245 -38.30 -19.84 6.14
C THR A 245 -38.77 -18.93 7.25
N THR A 246 -39.10 -19.58 8.35
CA THR A 246 -39.49 -19.04 9.65
C THR A 246 -38.41 -18.13 10.21
N PHE A 247 -38.85 -16.99 10.77
CA PHE A 247 -38.06 -16.13 11.65
C PHE A 247 -37.66 -16.93 12.89
N GLY A 248 -36.37 -17.26 12.99
CA GLY A 248 -35.75 -17.89 14.15
C GLY A 248 -35.03 -16.85 15.00
N GLU A 249 -35.70 -16.42 16.05
CA GLU A 249 -35.18 -15.60 17.13
C GLU A 249 -34.24 -16.43 18.03
N ALA A 250 -33.20 -15.74 18.54
CA ALA A 250 -32.29 -16.13 19.62
C ALA A 250 -31.27 -17.27 19.35
N SER A 251 -29.97 -16.92 19.42
CA SER A 251 -29.04 -17.38 20.49
C SER A 251 -27.57 -17.55 20.04
N LYS A 252 -26.69 -16.67 20.56
CA LYS A 252 -25.31 -16.93 21.08
C LYS A 252 -24.18 -17.24 20.07
N PRO A 253 -22.88 -17.18 20.46
CA PRO A 253 -22.22 -16.51 21.59
C PRO A 253 -21.05 -15.59 21.16
N LEU A 254 -20.60 -14.78 22.13
CA LEU A 254 -19.28 -14.18 22.19
C LEU A 254 -18.17 -15.24 22.08
N CYS A 255 -17.33 -15.14 21.04
CA CYS A 255 -15.99 -15.74 21.02
C CYS A 255 -15.01 -14.74 20.40
N TYR A 256 -14.76 -13.63 21.10
CA TYR A 256 -13.53 -12.86 20.93
C TYR A 256 -12.38 -13.75 21.42
N ARG A 257 -11.58 -14.31 20.50
CA ARG A 257 -10.27 -14.88 20.83
C ARG A 257 -9.28 -13.71 20.95
N PRO A 258 -8.72 -13.42 22.13
CA PRO A 258 -7.53 -12.57 22.20
C PRO A 258 -6.35 -13.36 21.64
N TRP A 259 -5.59 -12.75 20.74
CA TRP A 259 -4.29 -13.25 20.33
C TRP A 259 -3.40 -13.37 21.58
N ALA A 260 -3.14 -14.61 21.99
CA ALA A 260 -2.13 -14.92 22.98
C ALA A 260 -0.76 -14.65 22.34
N ASN A 261 0.00 -13.75 22.96
CA ASN A 261 1.41 -13.54 22.70
C ASN A 261 2.18 -14.78 23.17
N ASP A 262 2.42 -15.74 22.28
CA ASP A 262 3.44 -16.76 22.51
C ASP A 262 4.83 -16.10 22.43
N ARG A 263 5.36 -15.72 23.60
CA ARG A 263 6.79 -15.46 23.78
C ARG A 263 7.51 -16.82 23.89
N PRO A 264 8.46 -17.15 23.01
CA PRO A 264 9.32 -18.30 23.25
C PRO A 264 10.23 -18.01 24.44
N LEU A 265 10.14 -18.87 25.46
CA LEU A 265 11.12 -18.97 26.54
C LEU A 265 12.45 -19.43 25.96
N TYR A 266 13.43 -18.53 25.91
CA TYR A 266 14.82 -18.87 25.67
C TYR A 266 15.34 -19.69 26.85
N HIS A 267 15.54 -20.99 26.65
CA HIS A 267 16.40 -21.77 27.53
C HIS A 267 17.85 -21.50 27.16
N GLY A 268 18.50 -20.65 27.96
CA GLY A 268 19.95 -20.55 27.98
C GLY A 268 20.54 -21.78 28.66
N GLY A 269 21.10 -22.70 27.87
CA GLY A 269 21.99 -23.74 28.36
C GLY A 269 23.41 -23.18 28.47
N LYS A 270 24.02 -23.34 29.65
CA LYS A 270 25.46 -23.33 29.87
C LYS A 270 25.87 -24.72 30.31
#